data_AF-A0A2M8G756-F1
#
_entry.id   AF-A0A2M8G756-F1
#
_cell.length_a   1.000
_cell.length_b   1.000
_cell.length_c   1.000
_cell.angle_alpha   90.00
_cell.angle_beta   90.00
_cell.angle_gamma   90.00
#
_symmetry.space_group_name_H-M   'P 1'
#
loop_
_entity.id
_entity.type
_entity.pdbx_description
1 polymer ?
#
loop_
_entity_poly.entity_id
_entity_poly.type
_entity_poly.pdbx_seq_one_letter_code
_entity_poly.pdbx_strand_id
1 'polypeptide(L)'
;MAAAFKVPTKNEIEFINNLWEFLTEIIGIDGKRIWLSSFKKDLILNENISQDDKINLFLKGLVGERLVIGKAKTNFWTMGEKTTLGTKIRRCGPKVDFFYELENNKSERDKSYNPLTYPENFLEIGTIVTIKYYTDQNCTKLKKLRNQSIETAIGIERVASIVENGGSNLYQTSFFQSLLDKLPIQNYSEEIKIILDHSKALIFILTEELIFPGLKDRRWIIKRLIRNLLDSFYLLKLDPKKYLSRLIDEVIKIYRKNYPEKEKSKNTVLDVILNHELVYRRTLEDGIKLTKQYLIKHKIKRITQKHEEYIKVKFGIRPKILHFLLNTNNKLIN
;
A
#
# COMPACT_ATOMS: atom_id res chain seq x y z
N MET A 1 7.29 -2.95 6.79
CA MET A 1 6.94 -2.16 7.99
C MET A 1 7.96 -2.48 9.08
N ALA A 2 8.67 -1.48 9.60
CA ALA A 2 9.41 -1.64 10.86
C ALA A 2 8.43 -1.40 12.01
N ALA A 3 8.57 -2.13 13.11
CA ALA A 3 7.65 -2.02 14.23
C ALA A 3 8.35 -2.27 15.57
N ALA A 4 7.79 -1.66 16.62
CA ALA A 4 8.16 -1.90 18.01
C ALA A 4 6.88 -2.01 18.83
N PHE A 5 6.84 -2.92 19.80
CA PHE A 5 5.67 -3.13 20.65
C PHE A 5 6.08 -3.48 22.07
N LYS A 6 5.25 -3.07 23.04
CA LYS A 6 5.43 -3.44 24.46
C LYS A 6 4.10 -3.83 25.06
N VAL A 7 4.12 -4.93 25.81
CA VAL A 7 2.94 -5.52 26.45
C VAL A 7 3.33 -6.05 27.84
N PRO A 8 2.72 -5.58 28.94
CA PRO A 8 1.87 -4.40 29.05
C PRO A 8 2.70 -3.11 29.09
N THR A 9 2.14 -2.00 28.61
CA THR A 9 2.67 -0.66 28.92
C THR A 9 1.55 0.37 28.84
N LYS A 10 1.75 1.50 29.52
CA LYS A 10 0.92 2.70 29.43
C LYS A 10 1.72 3.95 29.07
N ASN A 11 3.03 3.81 28.87
CA ASN A 11 3.93 4.94 28.70
C ASN A 11 3.99 5.37 27.23
N GLU A 12 2.95 6.03 26.74
CA GLU A 12 2.84 6.48 25.34
C GLU A 12 3.88 7.56 25.00
N ILE A 13 4.22 8.43 25.96
CA ILE A 13 5.23 9.48 25.79
C ILE A 13 6.61 8.90 25.47
N GLU A 14 7.02 7.82 26.15
CA GLU A 14 8.28 7.12 25.86
C GLU A 14 8.34 6.65 24.40
N PHE A 15 7.25 6.09 23.87
CA PHE A 15 7.19 5.65 22.47
C PHE A 15 7.20 6.81 21.48
N ILE A 16 6.49 7.91 21.79
CA ILE A 16 6.51 9.12 20.97
C ILE A 16 7.92 9.71 20.92
N ASN A 17 8.60 9.80 22.06
CA ASN A 17 9.98 10.26 22.15
C ASN A 17 10.93 9.37 21.34
N ASN A 18 10.88 8.06 21.54
CA ASN A 18 11.75 7.14 20.83
C ASN A 18 11.55 7.21 19.30
N LEU A 19 10.31 7.33 18.83
CA LEU A 19 10.03 7.49 17.41
C LEU A 19 10.52 8.85 16.88
N TRP A 20 10.33 9.92 17.65
CA TRP A 20 10.82 11.25 17.31
C TRP A 20 12.35 11.27 17.19
N GLU A 21 13.06 10.78 18.21
CA GLU A 21 14.52 10.66 18.24
C GLU A 21 15.02 9.80 17.08
N PHE A 22 14.40 8.64 16.84
CA PHE A 22 14.76 7.79 15.72
C PHE A 22 14.63 8.52 14.37
N LEU A 23 13.50 9.19 14.12
CA LEU A 23 13.28 9.88 12.84
C LEU A 23 14.17 11.11 12.67
N THR A 24 14.36 11.91 13.73
CA THR A 24 15.01 13.22 13.63
C THR A 24 16.51 13.19 13.92
N GLU A 25 16.94 12.43 14.93
CA GLU A 25 18.33 12.41 15.38
C GLU A 25 19.11 11.27 14.73
N ILE A 26 18.52 10.06 14.64
CA ILE A 26 19.20 8.89 14.08
C ILE A 26 19.12 8.88 12.55
N ILE A 27 17.92 9.07 11.99
CA ILE A 27 17.70 9.08 10.54
C ILE A 27 18.00 10.46 9.92
N GLY A 28 17.91 11.54 10.69
CA GLY A 28 18.22 12.89 10.22
C GLY A 28 17.10 13.58 9.45
N ILE A 29 15.83 13.18 9.64
CA ILE A 29 14.69 13.90 9.05
C ILE A 29 14.53 15.26 9.76
N ASP A 30 14.37 16.33 8.97
CA ASP A 30 14.10 17.66 9.53
C ASP A 30 12.77 17.67 10.31
N GLY A 31 12.87 17.74 11.64
CA GLY A 31 11.73 17.82 12.55
C GLY A 31 10.81 19.01 12.29
N LYS A 32 11.30 20.09 11.64
CA LYS A 32 10.46 21.25 11.25
C LYS A 32 9.45 20.91 10.16
N ARG A 33 9.64 19.79 9.46
CA ARG A 33 8.72 19.28 8.43
C ARG A 33 7.80 18.18 8.94
N ILE A 34 7.95 17.79 10.21
CA ILE A 34 7.11 16.76 10.81
C ILE A 34 5.85 17.41 11.38
N TRP A 35 4.71 16.86 11.00
CA TRP A 35 3.40 17.15 11.54
C TRP A 35 2.90 15.94 12.32
N LEU A 36 2.21 16.18 13.43
CA LEU A 36 1.62 15.12 14.25
C LEU A 36 0.11 15.25 14.21
N SER A 37 -0.59 14.11 14.11
CA SER A 37 -2.02 14.07 14.39
C SER A 37 -2.30 13.24 15.63
N SER A 38 -3.28 13.64 16.43
CA SER A 38 -3.63 12.98 17.69
C SER A 38 -5.14 12.90 17.88
N PHE A 39 -5.60 11.94 18.68
CA PHE A 39 -6.99 11.86 19.09
C PHE A 39 -7.22 12.77 20.31
N LYS A 40 -8.33 13.51 20.37
CA LYS A 40 -8.68 14.26 21.59
C LYS A 40 -9.84 13.60 22.31
N LYS A 41 -11.02 13.69 21.71
CA LYS A 41 -12.25 13.13 22.24
C LYS A 41 -13.25 12.92 21.11
N ASP A 42 -13.88 11.76 21.07
CA ASP A 42 -14.96 11.46 20.13
C ASP A 42 -15.81 10.28 20.63
N LEU A 43 -16.97 10.07 19.99
CA LEU A 43 -17.83 8.92 20.24
C LEU A 43 -17.34 7.70 19.46
N ILE A 44 -17.11 6.59 20.16
CA ILE A 44 -16.77 5.29 19.58
C ILE A 44 -17.79 4.26 20.07
N LEU A 45 -18.63 3.74 19.17
CA LEU A 45 -19.68 2.78 19.53
C LEU A 45 -20.55 3.26 20.70
N ASN A 46 -20.97 4.52 20.66
CA ASN A 46 -21.74 5.23 21.68
C ASN A 46 -21.02 5.48 23.01
N GLU A 47 -19.72 5.17 23.11
CA GLU A 47 -18.90 5.47 24.28
C GLU A 47 -18.08 6.75 24.04
N ASN A 48 -18.03 7.64 25.03
CA ASN A 48 -17.17 8.83 25.01
C ASN A 48 -15.72 8.41 25.28
N ILE A 49 -14.88 8.42 24.24
CA ILE A 49 -13.46 8.07 24.35
C ILE A 49 -12.64 9.34 24.27
N SER A 50 -11.61 9.42 25.11
CA SER A 50 -10.59 10.47 25.05
C SER A 50 -9.17 9.89 25.09
N GLN A 51 -8.24 10.67 24.54
CA GLN A 51 -6.81 10.50 24.80
C GLN A 51 -6.46 11.24 26.10
N ASP A 52 -5.33 10.86 26.71
CA ASP A 52 -4.82 11.56 27.87
C ASP A 52 -4.33 12.96 27.45
N ASP A 53 -4.82 14.01 28.11
CA ASP A 53 -4.47 15.41 27.82
C ASP A 53 -2.97 15.66 27.92
N LYS A 54 -2.25 14.89 28.76
CA LYS A 54 -0.79 14.96 28.85
C LYS A 54 -0.11 14.60 27.54
N ILE A 55 -0.68 13.69 26.76
CA ILE A 55 -0.13 13.34 25.44
C ILE A 55 -0.28 14.50 24.48
N ASN A 56 -1.45 15.13 24.42
CA ASN A 56 -1.67 16.28 23.53
C ASN A 56 -0.80 17.49 23.93
N LEU A 57 -0.62 17.74 25.22
CA LEU A 57 0.31 18.75 25.71
C LEU A 57 1.75 18.44 25.33
N PHE A 58 2.18 17.19 25.50
CA PHE A 58 3.51 16.72 25.12
C PHE A 58 3.77 16.88 23.62
N LEU A 59 2.86 16.40 22.77
CA LEU A 59 2.93 16.54 21.31
C LEU A 59 2.97 18.02 20.88
N LYS A 60 2.19 18.88 21.54
CA LYS A 60 2.21 20.33 21.27
C LYS A 60 3.57 20.94 21.61
N GLY A 61 4.24 20.45 22.66
CA GLY A 61 5.61 20.82 22.99
C GLY A 61 6.62 20.42 21.90
N LEU A 62 6.41 19.28 21.24
CA LEU A 62 7.29 18.81 20.17
C LEU A 62 7.15 19.60 18.86
N VAL A 63 5.92 19.84 18.40
CA VAL A 63 5.68 20.36 17.04
C VAL A 63 4.90 21.67 16.97
N GLY A 64 4.49 22.23 18.11
CA GLY A 64 3.79 23.51 18.17
C GLY A 64 2.48 23.52 17.37
N GLU A 65 2.39 24.42 16.39
CA GLU A 65 1.22 24.58 15.52
C GLU A 65 1.04 23.42 14.51
N ARG A 66 2.04 22.55 14.36
CA ARG A 66 1.96 21.37 13.48
C ARG A 66 1.31 20.15 14.14
N LEU A 67 0.67 20.35 15.30
CA LEU A 67 -0.18 19.35 15.92
C LEU A 67 -1.63 19.51 15.46
N VAL A 68 -2.19 18.46 14.86
CA VAL A 68 -3.57 18.41 14.40
C VAL A 68 -4.39 17.49 15.30
N ILE A 69 -5.57 17.94 15.70
CA ILE A 69 -6.50 17.11 16.46
C ILE A 69 -7.48 16.43 15.51
N GLY A 70 -7.38 15.11 15.42
CA GLY A 70 -8.27 14.28 14.64
C GLY A 70 -9.48 13.75 15.40
N LYS A 71 -10.36 13.08 14.64
CA LYS A 71 -11.62 12.47 15.09
C LYS A 71 -11.51 10.95 15.12
N ALA A 72 -12.57 10.26 15.49
CA ALA A 72 -12.66 8.80 15.47
C ALA A 72 -12.21 8.21 14.11
N LYS A 73 -12.70 8.79 13.01
CA LYS A 73 -12.40 8.32 11.65
C LYS A 73 -10.91 8.41 11.27
N THR A 74 -10.17 9.36 11.85
CA THR A 74 -8.77 9.60 11.47
C THR A 74 -7.79 9.03 12.48
N ASN A 75 -8.08 9.14 13.78
CA ASN A 75 -7.13 8.87 14.87
C ASN A 75 -7.59 7.79 15.86
N PHE A 76 -8.57 6.95 15.49
CA PHE A 76 -8.92 5.76 16.25
C PHE A 76 -8.72 4.51 15.38
N TRP A 77 -7.70 3.72 15.69
CA TRP A 77 -7.37 2.51 14.94
C TRP A 77 -8.17 1.32 15.47
N THR A 78 -8.67 0.48 14.57
CA THR A 78 -9.38 -0.75 14.89
C THR A 78 -8.88 -1.89 14.01
N MET A 79 -8.55 -3.02 14.63
CA MET A 79 -8.14 -4.23 13.93
C MET A 79 -9.22 -4.65 12.92
N GLY A 80 -8.79 -5.16 11.76
CA GLY A 80 -9.69 -5.64 10.70
C GLY A 80 -10.62 -6.77 11.16
N GLU A 81 -11.66 -7.02 10.37
CA GLU A 81 -12.78 -7.92 10.71
C GLU A 81 -12.40 -9.41 10.86
N LYS A 82 -11.33 -9.87 10.19
CA LYS A 82 -10.96 -11.29 10.12
C LYS A 82 -9.45 -11.47 10.26
N THR A 83 -9.00 -11.92 11.43
CA THR A 83 -7.72 -12.62 11.57
C THR A 83 -7.98 -14.11 11.61
N THR A 84 -7.15 -14.92 10.96
CA THR A 84 -7.23 -16.41 10.97
C THR A 84 -7.02 -17.02 12.36
N LEU A 85 -6.54 -16.22 13.31
CA LEU A 85 -6.51 -16.55 14.73
C LEU A 85 -7.94 -16.36 15.26
N GLY A 86 -8.56 -17.43 15.77
CA GLY A 86 -9.96 -17.52 16.21
C GLY A 86 -10.41 -16.58 17.35
N THR A 87 -9.75 -15.45 17.53
CA THR A 87 -10.17 -14.39 18.44
C THR A 87 -11.41 -13.69 17.88
N LYS A 88 -12.53 -13.85 18.59
CA LYS A 88 -13.82 -13.18 18.30
C LYS A 88 -13.82 -11.67 18.67
N ILE A 89 -12.65 -11.06 18.83
CA ILE A 89 -12.49 -9.68 19.27
C ILE A 89 -11.60 -8.89 18.32
N ARG A 90 -11.89 -7.61 18.16
CA ARG A 90 -11.15 -6.61 17.38
C ARG A 90 -10.51 -5.62 18.34
N ARG A 91 -9.18 -5.66 18.48
CA ARG A 91 -8.44 -4.72 19.32
C ARG A 91 -8.45 -3.33 18.68
N CYS A 92 -8.50 -2.29 19.50
CA CYS A 92 -8.59 -0.92 19.02
C CYS A 92 -8.09 0.09 20.06
N GLY A 93 -7.87 1.32 19.60
CA GLY A 93 -7.44 2.41 20.44
C GLY A 93 -7.10 3.68 19.67
N PRO A 94 -6.87 4.80 20.41
CA PRO A 94 -6.39 6.03 19.80
C PRO A 94 -5.00 5.82 19.20
N LYS A 95 -4.68 6.63 18.20
CA LYS A 95 -3.37 6.64 17.56
C LYS A 95 -2.84 8.05 17.36
N VAL A 96 -1.51 8.15 17.39
CA VAL A 96 -0.74 9.32 16.99
C VAL A 96 -0.05 9.00 15.68
N ASP A 97 -0.27 9.81 14.65
CA ASP A 97 0.37 9.64 13.35
C ASP A 97 1.43 10.73 13.12
N PHE A 98 2.54 10.35 12.50
CA PHE A 98 3.64 11.20 12.11
C PHE A 98 3.59 11.38 10.60
N PHE A 99 3.55 12.63 10.16
CA PHE A 99 3.51 13.01 8.75
C PHE A 99 4.71 13.87 8.40
N TYR A 100 5.27 13.66 7.22
CA TYR A 100 6.28 14.53 6.63
C TYR A 100 5.63 15.40 5.56
N GLU A 101 5.76 16.73 5.69
CA GLU A 101 5.29 17.69 4.70
C GLU A 101 6.18 17.65 3.45
N LEU A 102 5.60 17.40 2.27
CA LEU A 102 6.31 17.31 0.99
C LEU A 102 6.58 18.71 0.39
N GLU A 103 7.63 18.87 -0.41
CA GLU A 103 7.97 20.18 -1.02
C GLU A 103 7.02 20.57 -2.17
N ASN A 104 6.28 19.61 -2.71
CA ASN A 104 5.74 19.71 -4.06
C ASN A 104 4.41 20.46 -4.19
N ASN A 105 3.84 21.01 -3.13
CA ASN A 105 2.57 21.72 -3.23
C ASN A 105 2.59 23.04 -2.44
N LYS A 106 2.81 24.12 -3.19
CA LYS A 106 2.47 25.49 -2.80
C LYS A 106 0.98 25.76 -3.08
N SER A 107 0.08 24.83 -2.76
CA SER A 107 -1.33 25.23 -2.67
C SER A 107 -1.41 26.37 -1.65
N GLU A 108 -2.28 27.35 -1.89
CA GLU A 108 -2.43 28.48 -0.96
C GLU A 108 -2.59 27.92 0.45
N ARG A 109 -1.61 28.23 1.31
CA ARG A 109 -1.57 27.76 2.69
C ARG A 109 -2.66 28.51 3.45
N ASP A 110 -3.88 28.01 3.36
CA ASP A 110 -4.97 28.49 4.19
C ASP A 110 -4.79 27.99 5.64
N LYS A 111 -5.65 28.49 6.53
CA LYS A 111 -5.64 28.10 7.95
C LYS A 111 -5.96 26.61 8.17
N SER A 112 -6.46 25.92 7.15
CA SER A 112 -6.77 24.50 7.20
C SER A 112 -5.64 23.62 6.67
N TYR A 113 -4.51 24.17 6.18
CA TYR A 113 -3.39 23.39 5.65
C TYR A 113 -2.78 22.45 6.69
N ASN A 114 -3.10 21.15 6.60
CA ASN A 114 -2.62 20.12 7.52
C ASN A 114 -2.81 18.70 6.92
N PRO A 115 -2.19 17.64 7.47
CA PRO A 115 -2.27 16.28 6.93
C PRO A 115 -3.67 15.65 6.89
N LEU A 116 -4.63 16.11 7.68
CA LEU A 116 -5.99 15.56 7.70
C LEU A 116 -6.92 16.20 6.66
N THR A 117 -6.56 17.36 6.11
CA THR A 117 -7.35 18.14 5.14
C THR A 117 -6.73 18.14 3.74
N TYR A 118 -5.40 18.14 3.65
CA TYR A 118 -4.63 18.11 2.40
C TYR A 118 -3.67 16.92 2.34
N PRO A 119 -4.18 15.67 2.49
CA PRO A 119 -3.33 14.48 2.65
C PRO A 119 -2.35 14.24 1.49
N GLU A 120 -2.59 14.79 0.30
CA GLU A 120 -1.70 14.72 -0.86
C GLU A 120 -0.38 15.48 -0.68
N ASN A 121 -0.34 16.42 0.27
CA ASN A 121 0.85 17.24 0.58
C ASN A 121 1.72 16.62 1.68
N PHE A 122 1.27 15.51 2.26
CA PHE A 122 1.89 14.90 3.42
C PHE A 122 2.09 13.41 3.19
N LEU A 123 3.21 12.90 3.68
CA LEU A 123 3.50 11.47 3.69
C LEU A 123 3.44 10.96 5.13
N GLU A 124 2.49 10.08 5.44
CA GLU A 124 2.46 9.39 6.74
C GLU A 124 3.67 8.45 6.85
N ILE A 125 4.57 8.70 7.80
CA ILE A 125 5.84 7.98 7.94
C ILE A 125 5.85 7.00 9.11
N GLY A 126 5.01 7.24 10.12
CA GLY A 126 4.85 6.33 11.24
C GLY A 126 3.58 6.57 12.03
N THR A 127 3.19 5.56 12.80
CA THR A 127 2.00 5.58 13.65
C THR A 127 2.33 4.92 14.97
N ILE A 128 1.83 5.49 16.07
CA ILE A 128 1.82 4.90 17.40
C ILE A 128 0.36 4.63 17.76
N VAL A 129 0.01 3.36 17.99
CA VAL A 129 -1.34 2.95 18.38
C VAL A 129 -1.32 2.52 19.85
N THR A 130 -2.16 3.16 20.67
CA THR A 130 -2.36 2.77 22.07
C THR A 130 -3.55 1.82 22.17
N ILE A 131 -3.28 0.53 22.05
CA ILE A 131 -4.27 -0.54 22.13
C ILE A 131 -4.76 -0.68 23.56
N LYS A 132 -5.96 -0.14 23.82
CA LYS A 132 -6.56 -0.10 25.16
C LYS A 132 -8.01 -0.59 25.22
N TYR A 133 -8.62 -0.86 24.06
CA TYR A 133 -9.97 -1.38 23.94
C TYR A 133 -10.04 -2.60 23.03
N TYR A 134 -11.17 -3.30 23.10
CA TYR A 134 -11.59 -4.27 22.11
C TYR A 134 -13.09 -4.17 21.88
N THR A 135 -13.52 -4.57 20.68
CA THR A 135 -14.92 -4.75 20.33
C THR A 135 -15.15 -6.16 19.78
N ASP A 136 -16.39 -6.60 19.69
CA ASP A 136 -16.75 -7.85 19.02
C ASP A 136 -16.62 -7.71 17.50
N GLN A 137 -16.76 -8.83 16.78
CA GLN A 137 -16.65 -8.84 15.31
C GLN A 137 -17.67 -7.91 14.63
N ASN A 138 -18.84 -7.77 15.23
CA ASN A 138 -19.95 -6.95 14.72
C ASN A 138 -19.85 -5.48 15.16
N CYS A 139 -18.80 -5.09 15.88
CA CYS A 139 -18.61 -3.73 16.38
C CYS A 139 -19.83 -3.18 17.13
N THR A 140 -20.46 -4.00 17.98
CA THR A 140 -21.66 -3.63 18.73
C THR A 140 -21.34 -2.95 20.05
N LYS A 141 -20.23 -3.33 20.69
CA LYS A 141 -19.86 -2.81 22.01
C LYS A 141 -18.35 -2.67 22.17
N LEU A 142 -17.94 -1.55 22.75
CA LEU A 142 -16.55 -1.31 23.14
C LEU A 142 -16.31 -1.76 24.59
N LYS A 143 -15.18 -2.43 24.84
CA LYS A 143 -14.76 -2.88 26.18
C LYS A 143 -13.29 -2.53 26.41
N LYS A 144 -12.92 -2.19 27.65
CA LYS A 144 -11.53 -1.94 28.04
C LYS A 144 -10.74 -3.25 28.10
N LEU A 145 -9.49 -3.23 27.61
CA LEU A 145 -8.55 -4.32 27.80
C LEU A 145 -8.00 -4.30 29.24
N ARG A 146 -7.74 -5.49 29.81
CA ARG A 146 -7.05 -5.63 31.10
C ARG A 146 -5.63 -5.09 31.03
N ASN A 147 -4.92 -5.46 29.95
CA ASN A 147 -3.56 -5.05 29.67
C ASN A 147 -3.56 -4.15 28.44
N GLN A 148 -3.03 -2.95 28.59
CA GLN A 148 -2.82 -2.01 27.48
C GLN A 148 -1.50 -2.34 26.80
N SER A 149 -1.43 -2.11 25.50
CA SER A 149 -0.21 -2.20 24.71
C SER A 149 -0.03 -0.99 23.83
N ILE A 150 1.22 -0.69 23.49
CA ILE A 150 1.56 0.35 22.55
C ILE A 150 2.30 -0.31 21.39
N GLU A 151 1.89 0.02 20.17
CA GLU A 151 2.45 -0.51 18.93
C GLU A 151 2.89 0.67 18.06
N THR A 152 4.17 0.69 17.68
CA THR A 152 4.72 1.61 16.69
C THR A 152 4.86 0.90 15.36
N ALA A 153 4.45 1.56 14.28
CA ALA A 153 4.56 1.10 12.92
C ALA A 153 5.21 2.19 12.05
N ILE A 154 6.23 1.84 11.27
CA ILE A 154 6.97 2.75 10.41
C ILE A 154 6.97 2.23 8.97
N GLY A 155 6.65 3.12 8.03
CA GLY A 155 6.75 2.86 6.60
C GLY A 155 8.19 3.02 6.11
N ILE A 156 8.98 1.94 6.12
CA ILE A 156 10.42 1.98 5.78
C ILE A 156 10.65 2.61 4.40
N GLU A 157 9.90 2.20 3.38
CA GLU A 157 10.06 2.74 2.03
C GLU A 157 9.70 4.24 1.95
N ARG A 158 8.76 4.70 2.78
CA ARG A 158 8.38 6.13 2.87
C ARG A 158 9.50 6.94 3.53
N VAL A 159 10.03 6.45 4.65
CA VAL A 159 11.19 7.05 5.33
C VAL A 159 12.40 7.09 4.40
N ALA A 160 12.69 6.00 3.70
CA ALA A 160 13.77 5.94 2.71
C ALA A 160 13.58 6.98 1.59
N SER A 161 12.36 7.15 1.07
CA SER A 161 12.09 8.17 0.05
C SER A 161 12.35 9.60 0.55
N ILE A 162 12.11 9.88 1.84
CA ILE A 162 12.41 11.19 2.42
C ILE A 162 13.91 11.42 2.47
N VAL A 163 14.66 10.46 2.98
CA VAL A 163 16.11 10.55 3.11
C VAL A 163 16.79 10.67 1.74
N GLU A 164 16.32 9.90 0.76
CA GLU A 164 17.00 9.79 -0.53
C GLU A 164 16.53 10.84 -1.55
N ASN A 165 15.28 11.31 -1.48
CA ASN A 165 14.71 12.20 -2.50
C ASN A 165 13.67 13.21 -1.98
N GLY A 166 13.66 13.49 -0.68
CA GLY A 166 12.74 14.46 -0.06
C GLY A 166 11.26 14.01 -0.08
N GLY A 167 11.00 12.72 -0.32
CA GLY A 167 9.64 12.16 -0.37
C GLY A 167 8.91 12.44 -1.68
N SER A 168 9.61 12.96 -2.69
CA SER A 168 9.04 13.32 -3.99
C SER A 168 8.46 12.11 -4.73
N ASN A 169 9.09 10.94 -4.61
CA ASN A 169 8.60 9.70 -5.20
C ASN A 169 9.12 8.47 -4.43
N LEU A 170 8.18 7.66 -3.90
CA LEU A 170 8.48 6.40 -3.20
C LEU A 170 9.33 5.43 -4.03
N TYR A 171 9.12 5.43 -5.35
CA TYR A 171 9.80 4.52 -6.28
C TYR A 171 11.18 5.02 -6.72
N GLN A 172 11.56 6.25 -6.37
CA GLN A 172 12.90 6.80 -6.61
C GLN A 172 13.83 6.56 -5.43
N THR A 173 13.72 5.38 -4.81
CA THR A 173 14.66 4.93 -3.78
C THR A 173 15.67 3.98 -4.40
N SER A 174 16.85 3.86 -3.81
CA SER A 174 17.92 2.92 -4.14
C SER A 174 17.41 1.49 -4.29
N PHE A 175 16.46 1.10 -3.43
CA PHE A 175 15.74 -0.17 -3.51
C PHE A 175 15.00 -0.36 -4.83
N PHE A 176 14.17 0.60 -5.23
CA PHE A 176 13.37 0.49 -6.45
C PHE A 176 14.19 0.79 -7.70
N GLN A 177 15.24 1.61 -7.58
CA GLN A 177 16.18 1.89 -8.66
C GLN A 177 16.94 0.63 -9.07
N SER A 178 17.43 -0.18 -8.13
CA SER A 178 18.15 -1.41 -8.45
C SER A 178 17.27 -2.43 -9.21
N LEU A 179 15.96 -2.42 -8.94
CA LEU A 179 14.96 -3.20 -9.69
C LEU A 179 14.67 -2.59 -11.06
N LEU A 180 14.55 -1.26 -11.15
CA LEU A 180 14.34 -0.54 -12.40
C LEU A 180 15.50 -0.77 -13.38
N ASP A 181 16.74 -0.85 -12.89
CA ASP A 181 17.94 -1.16 -13.68
C ASP A 181 17.88 -2.54 -14.36
N LYS A 182 16.96 -3.42 -13.94
CA LYS A 182 16.72 -4.72 -14.61
C LYS A 182 15.78 -4.64 -15.80
N LEU A 183 15.17 -3.49 -16.03
CA LEU A 183 14.23 -3.21 -17.11
C LEU A 183 14.87 -2.29 -18.16
N PRO A 184 14.47 -2.39 -19.44
CA PRO A 184 15.00 -1.51 -20.49
C PRO A 184 14.36 -0.11 -20.46
N ILE A 185 13.25 0.06 -19.74
CA ILE A 185 12.51 1.32 -19.64
C ILE A 185 12.87 1.96 -18.29
N GLN A 186 13.50 3.14 -18.36
CA GLN A 186 14.05 3.87 -17.22
C GLN A 186 13.17 5.07 -16.87
N ASN A 187 11.91 4.81 -16.49
CA ASN A 187 10.96 5.83 -16.03
C ASN A 187 10.10 5.30 -14.88
N TYR A 188 9.18 6.13 -14.37
CA TYR A 188 8.25 5.76 -13.32
C TYR A 188 6.79 5.84 -13.78
N SER A 189 6.50 5.29 -14.96
CA SER A 189 5.12 5.10 -15.41
C SER A 189 4.36 4.21 -14.42
N GLU A 190 3.03 4.24 -14.48
CA GLU A 190 2.20 3.41 -13.61
C GLU A 190 2.52 1.92 -13.79
N GLU A 191 2.73 1.48 -15.02
CA GLU A 191 3.07 0.10 -15.37
C GLU A 191 4.42 -0.31 -14.77
N ILE A 192 5.44 0.55 -14.84
CA ILE A 192 6.73 0.27 -14.22
C ILE A 192 6.57 0.16 -12.70
N LYS A 193 5.87 1.11 -12.05
CA LYS A 193 5.59 1.06 -10.60
C LYS A 193 4.91 -0.24 -10.20
N ILE A 194 3.93 -0.71 -10.99
CA ILE A 194 3.25 -2.00 -10.79
C ILE A 194 4.25 -3.16 -10.94
N ILE A 195 5.11 -3.16 -11.96
CA ILE A 195 6.11 -4.23 -12.15
C ILE A 195 7.04 -4.31 -10.94
N LEU A 196 7.58 -3.19 -10.49
CA LEU A 196 8.52 -3.16 -9.37
C LEU A 196 7.86 -3.61 -8.05
N ASP A 197 6.69 -3.07 -7.73
CA ASP A 197 5.94 -3.40 -6.51
C ASP A 197 5.43 -4.83 -6.51
N HIS A 198 4.75 -5.27 -7.58
CA HIS A 198 4.16 -6.60 -7.62
C HIS A 198 5.20 -7.71 -7.70
N SER A 199 6.36 -7.46 -8.32
CA SER A 199 7.47 -8.41 -8.28
C SER A 199 7.95 -8.63 -6.84
N LYS A 200 8.12 -7.56 -6.05
CA LYS A 200 8.42 -7.65 -4.61
C LYS A 200 7.32 -8.42 -3.87
N ALA A 201 6.06 -8.00 -4.01
CA ALA A 201 4.95 -8.59 -3.27
C ALA A 201 4.75 -10.09 -3.56
N LEU A 202 4.81 -10.50 -4.83
CA LEU A 202 4.60 -11.90 -5.22
C LEU A 202 5.68 -12.82 -4.70
N ILE A 203 6.94 -12.36 -4.57
CA ILE A 203 8.02 -13.15 -3.98
C ILE A 203 7.73 -13.42 -2.50
N PHE A 204 7.22 -12.46 -1.74
CA PHE A 204 6.88 -12.73 -0.33
C PHE A 204 5.64 -13.63 -0.22
N ILE A 205 4.58 -13.33 -0.99
CA ILE A 205 3.30 -14.06 -0.87
C ILE A 205 3.42 -15.53 -1.32
N LEU A 206 4.10 -15.80 -2.43
CA LEU A 206 4.20 -17.15 -2.98
C LEU A 206 5.18 -18.04 -2.18
N THR A 207 5.92 -17.48 -1.23
CA THR A 207 6.96 -18.20 -0.48
C THR A 207 6.60 -18.49 0.97
N GLU A 208 5.70 -17.72 1.59
CA GLU A 208 5.36 -17.90 3.01
C GLU A 208 4.25 -18.91 3.25
N GLU A 209 3.26 -19.01 2.37
CA GLU A 209 2.05 -19.78 2.65
C GLU A 209 1.74 -20.89 1.63
N LEU A 210 2.62 -21.13 0.62
CA LEU A 210 2.34 -22.04 -0.52
C LEU A 210 0.94 -21.81 -1.14
N ILE A 211 0.45 -20.57 -1.08
CA ILE A 211 -0.86 -20.23 -1.63
C ILE A 211 -0.70 -19.95 -3.11
N PHE A 212 -1.23 -20.85 -3.92
CA PHE A 212 -1.24 -20.69 -5.36
C PHE A 212 -2.42 -19.84 -5.84
N PRO A 213 -2.30 -19.18 -7.00
CA PRO A 213 -3.37 -18.37 -7.56
C PRO A 213 -4.63 -19.20 -7.84
N GLY A 214 -5.81 -18.59 -7.70
CA GLY A 214 -7.08 -19.32 -7.75
C GLY A 214 -8.31 -18.42 -7.90
N LEU A 215 -9.49 -18.99 -7.68
CA LEU A 215 -10.78 -18.32 -7.96
C LEU A 215 -11.44 -17.66 -6.75
N LYS A 216 -11.02 -17.99 -5.52
CA LYS A 216 -11.64 -17.50 -4.29
C LYS A 216 -10.60 -16.98 -3.31
N ASP A 217 -11.03 -16.10 -2.40
CA ASP A 217 -10.28 -15.61 -1.24
C ASP A 217 -8.87 -15.09 -1.58
N ARG A 218 -7.88 -15.40 -0.74
CA ARG A 218 -6.47 -15.01 -0.92
C ARG A 218 -5.93 -15.44 -2.30
N ARG A 219 -6.33 -16.60 -2.79
CA ARG A 219 -5.90 -17.14 -4.09
C ARG A 219 -6.35 -16.25 -5.25
N TRP A 220 -7.54 -15.66 -5.15
CA TRP A 220 -8.04 -14.70 -6.14
C TRP A 220 -7.25 -13.38 -6.12
N ILE A 221 -6.86 -12.91 -4.93
CA ILE A 221 -6.01 -11.71 -4.79
C ILE A 221 -4.65 -11.93 -5.47
N ILE A 222 -4.01 -13.08 -5.24
CA ILE A 222 -2.73 -13.43 -5.88
C ILE A 222 -2.90 -13.50 -7.40
N LYS A 223 -3.96 -14.15 -7.89
CA LYS A 223 -4.29 -14.19 -9.32
C LYS A 223 -4.44 -12.78 -9.91
N ARG A 224 -5.03 -11.85 -9.15
CA ARG A 224 -5.19 -10.45 -9.56
C ARG A 224 -3.86 -9.69 -9.61
N LEU A 225 -2.98 -9.89 -8.62
CA LEU A 225 -1.63 -9.32 -8.61
C LEU A 225 -0.80 -9.81 -9.81
N ILE A 226 -0.77 -11.11 -10.06
CA ILE A 226 -0.08 -11.68 -11.23
C ILE A 226 -0.66 -11.09 -12.52
N ARG A 227 -1.98 -11.01 -12.64
CA ARG A 227 -2.61 -10.40 -13.81
C ARG A 227 -2.21 -8.93 -13.97
N ASN A 228 -2.22 -8.12 -12.92
CA ASN A 228 -1.81 -6.70 -13.01
C ASN A 228 -0.34 -6.55 -13.44
N LEU A 229 0.54 -7.41 -12.92
CA LEU A 229 1.93 -7.50 -13.34
C LEU A 229 2.03 -7.79 -14.84
N LEU A 230 1.34 -8.84 -15.31
CA LEU A 230 1.37 -9.26 -16.72
C LEU A 230 0.74 -8.24 -17.68
N ASP A 231 -0.31 -7.53 -17.26
CA ASP A 231 -0.88 -6.42 -18.04
C ASP A 231 0.16 -5.31 -18.22
N SER A 232 0.91 -4.99 -17.18
CA SER A 232 1.94 -3.95 -17.23
C SER A 232 3.06 -4.33 -18.20
N PHE A 233 3.49 -5.59 -18.20
CA PHE A 233 4.40 -6.13 -19.21
C PHE A 233 3.82 -6.02 -20.63
N TYR A 234 2.54 -6.39 -20.81
CA TYR A 234 1.86 -6.31 -22.11
C TYR A 234 1.75 -4.86 -22.64
N LEU A 235 1.33 -3.92 -21.79
CA LEU A 235 1.19 -2.50 -22.13
C LEU A 235 2.53 -1.86 -22.52
N LEU A 236 3.61 -2.27 -21.86
CA LEU A 236 4.97 -1.82 -22.15
C LEU A 236 5.64 -2.62 -23.29
N LYS A 237 4.95 -3.62 -23.86
CA LYS A 237 5.48 -4.54 -24.89
C LYS A 237 6.78 -5.24 -24.45
N LEU A 238 6.87 -5.60 -23.18
CA LEU A 238 7.99 -6.32 -22.59
C LEU A 238 7.64 -7.80 -22.41
N ASP A 239 8.57 -8.69 -22.72
CA ASP A 239 8.42 -10.13 -22.47
C ASP A 239 8.72 -10.45 -20.99
N PRO A 240 7.74 -10.92 -20.20
CA PRO A 240 7.97 -11.30 -18.80
C PRO A 240 9.08 -12.36 -18.63
N LYS A 241 9.22 -13.30 -19.58
CA LYS A 241 10.23 -14.37 -19.51
C LYS A 241 11.66 -13.84 -19.49
N LYS A 242 11.89 -12.68 -20.13
CA LYS A 242 13.21 -12.05 -20.21
C LYS A 242 13.61 -11.31 -18.93
N TYR A 243 12.63 -10.77 -18.20
CA TYR A 243 12.89 -9.81 -17.11
C TYR A 243 12.53 -10.32 -15.71
N LEU A 244 11.53 -11.19 -15.57
CA LEU A 244 11.06 -11.63 -14.25
C LEU A 244 12.16 -12.32 -13.43
N SER A 245 12.97 -13.18 -14.05
CA SER A 245 14.05 -13.87 -13.33
C SER A 245 15.04 -12.88 -12.70
N ARG A 246 15.41 -11.83 -13.45
CA ARG A 246 16.34 -10.77 -12.98
C ARG A 246 15.74 -9.90 -11.89
N LEU A 247 14.45 -9.59 -11.99
CA LEU A 247 13.72 -8.84 -10.96
C LEU A 247 13.65 -9.66 -9.66
N ILE A 248 13.33 -10.96 -9.76
CA ILE A 248 13.28 -11.87 -8.62
C ILE A 248 14.65 -11.99 -7.97
N ASP A 249 15.71 -12.14 -8.76
CA ASP A 249 17.08 -12.19 -8.25
C ASP A 249 17.46 -10.95 -7.46
N GLU A 250 17.13 -9.75 -7.96
CA GLU A 250 17.47 -8.51 -7.27
C GLU A 250 16.67 -8.37 -5.96
N VAL A 251 15.38 -8.71 -5.93
CA VAL A 251 14.60 -8.71 -4.68
C VAL A 251 15.20 -9.70 -3.67
N ILE A 252 15.50 -10.94 -4.08
CA ILE A 252 16.09 -11.95 -3.19
C ILE A 252 17.43 -11.46 -2.65
N LYS A 253 18.28 -10.89 -3.51
CA LYS A 253 19.59 -10.35 -3.11
C LYS A 253 19.44 -9.28 -2.03
N ILE A 254 18.52 -8.33 -2.19
CA ILE A 254 18.31 -7.25 -1.23
C ILE A 254 17.85 -7.80 0.12
N TYR A 255 16.91 -8.75 0.13
CA TYR A 255 16.31 -9.28 1.35
C TYR A 255 17.08 -10.46 1.97
N ARG A 256 18.13 -10.96 1.31
CA ARG A 256 18.86 -12.18 1.71
C ARG A 256 19.31 -12.19 3.17
N LYS A 257 19.79 -11.05 3.69
CA LYS A 257 20.28 -10.96 5.07
C LYS A 257 19.17 -11.22 6.10
N ASN A 258 17.97 -10.72 5.84
CA ASN A 258 16.83 -10.80 6.75
C ASN A 258 15.92 -12.00 6.48
N TYR A 259 15.91 -12.49 5.24
CA TYR A 259 15.04 -13.57 4.76
C TYR A 259 15.82 -14.56 3.87
N PRO A 260 16.87 -15.22 4.40
CA PRO A 260 17.73 -16.12 3.62
C PRO A 260 16.97 -17.31 3.01
N GLU A 261 15.86 -17.73 3.63
CA GLU A 261 15.02 -18.82 3.15
C GLU A 261 14.39 -18.56 1.77
N LYS A 262 14.27 -17.29 1.36
CA LYS A 262 13.67 -16.90 0.07
C LYS A 262 14.50 -17.32 -1.14
N GLU A 263 15.79 -17.57 -0.95
CA GLU A 263 16.71 -17.99 -2.03
C GLU A 263 16.25 -19.32 -2.66
N LYS A 264 15.68 -20.22 -1.85
CA LYS A 264 15.17 -21.53 -2.32
C LYS A 264 13.89 -21.43 -3.15
N SER A 265 13.23 -20.28 -3.12
CA SER A 265 11.89 -20.13 -3.70
C SER A 265 11.86 -19.44 -5.05
N LYS A 266 13.02 -18.98 -5.56
CA LYS A 266 13.14 -18.30 -6.86
C LYS A 266 12.42 -19.05 -7.98
N ASN A 267 12.75 -20.33 -8.16
CA ASN A 267 12.22 -21.14 -9.26
C ASN A 267 10.71 -21.33 -9.12
N THR A 268 10.23 -21.64 -7.92
CA THR A 268 8.79 -21.77 -7.63
C THR A 268 8.02 -20.50 -7.98
N VAL A 269 8.52 -19.33 -7.56
CA VAL A 269 7.87 -18.04 -7.86
C VAL A 269 7.83 -17.79 -9.38
N LEU A 270 8.97 -18.00 -10.05
CA LEU A 270 9.10 -17.79 -11.48
C LEU A 270 8.16 -18.72 -12.27
N ASP A 271 8.15 -20.02 -11.93
CA ASP A 271 7.32 -21.03 -12.59
C ASP A 271 5.83 -20.74 -12.40
N VAL A 272 5.40 -20.34 -11.20
CA VAL A 272 4.00 -19.96 -10.96
C VAL A 272 3.61 -18.79 -11.85
N ILE A 273 4.41 -17.72 -11.90
CA ILE A 273 4.08 -16.54 -12.70
C ILE A 273 4.09 -16.86 -14.19
N LEU A 274 5.09 -17.59 -14.69
CA LEU A 274 5.22 -17.91 -16.11
C LEU A 274 4.16 -18.91 -16.59
N ASN A 275 3.79 -19.91 -15.78
CA ASN A 275 2.68 -20.79 -16.12
C ASN A 275 1.35 -20.02 -16.20
N HIS A 276 1.13 -19.07 -15.28
CA HIS A 276 -0.02 -18.19 -15.34
C HIS A 276 0.02 -17.23 -16.55
N GLU A 277 1.19 -16.76 -16.95
CA GLU A 277 1.39 -15.97 -18.17
C GLU A 277 0.93 -16.74 -19.40
N LEU A 278 1.38 -17.99 -19.58
CA LEU A 278 1.02 -18.80 -20.74
C LEU A 278 -0.49 -18.95 -20.90
N VAL A 279 -1.19 -19.25 -19.79
CA VAL A 279 -2.65 -19.39 -19.78
C VAL A 279 -3.32 -18.02 -19.99
N TYR A 280 -2.82 -16.98 -19.32
CA TYR A 280 -3.44 -15.66 -19.39
C TYR A 280 -3.32 -15.05 -20.78
N ARG A 281 -2.16 -15.18 -21.43
CA ARG A 281 -1.89 -14.70 -22.79
C ARG A 281 -2.89 -15.26 -23.80
N ARG A 282 -3.15 -16.57 -23.77
CA ARG A 282 -4.17 -17.21 -24.62
C ARG A 282 -5.55 -16.59 -24.40
N THR A 283 -5.97 -16.48 -23.13
CA THR A 283 -7.28 -15.87 -22.82
C THR A 283 -7.37 -14.40 -23.20
N LEU A 284 -6.24 -13.67 -23.15
CA LEU A 284 -6.17 -12.27 -23.53
C LEU A 284 -6.32 -12.12 -25.05
N GLU A 285 -5.61 -12.93 -25.84
CA GLU A 285 -5.70 -12.95 -27.30
C GLU A 285 -7.13 -13.25 -27.78
N ASP A 286 -7.76 -14.28 -27.20
CA ASP A 286 -9.16 -14.63 -27.50
C ASP A 286 -10.12 -13.49 -27.12
N GLY A 287 -9.95 -12.91 -25.93
CA GLY A 287 -10.76 -11.79 -25.47
C GLY A 287 -10.62 -10.56 -26.38
N ILE A 288 -9.42 -10.29 -26.91
CA ILE A 288 -9.17 -9.20 -27.86
C ILE A 288 -9.90 -9.46 -29.17
N LYS A 289 -9.84 -10.69 -29.68
CA LYS A 289 -10.56 -11.10 -30.91
C LYS A 289 -12.07 -10.94 -30.75
N LEU A 290 -12.64 -11.43 -29.65
CA LEU A 290 -14.07 -11.29 -29.36
C LEU A 290 -14.49 -9.83 -29.19
N THR A 291 -13.66 -9.02 -28.53
CA THR A 291 -13.89 -7.58 -28.38
C THR A 291 -13.95 -6.89 -29.73
N LYS A 292 -12.99 -7.18 -30.64
CA LYS A 292 -13.00 -6.66 -32.02
C LYS A 292 -14.31 -7.01 -32.75
N GLN A 293 -14.70 -8.28 -32.70
CA GLN A 293 -15.94 -8.75 -33.35
C GLN A 293 -17.19 -8.07 -32.79
N TYR A 294 -17.26 -7.90 -31.47
CA TYR A 294 -18.36 -7.21 -30.81
C TYR A 294 -18.45 -5.73 -31.24
N LEU A 295 -17.34 -5.00 -31.22
CA LEU A 295 -17.30 -3.59 -31.60
C LEU A 295 -17.74 -3.38 -33.06
N ILE A 296 -17.25 -4.23 -33.97
CA ILE A 296 -17.60 -4.19 -35.40
C ILE A 296 -19.08 -4.54 -35.61
N LYS A 297 -19.54 -5.67 -35.04
CA LYS A 297 -20.92 -6.15 -35.19
C LYS A 297 -21.95 -5.11 -34.74
N HIS A 298 -21.66 -4.41 -33.66
CA HIS A 298 -22.55 -3.39 -33.09
C HIS A 298 -22.24 -1.96 -33.55
N LYS A 299 -21.29 -1.78 -34.49
CA LYS A 299 -20.88 -0.48 -35.03
C LYS A 299 -20.57 0.54 -33.92
N ILE A 300 -19.91 0.09 -32.85
CA ILE A 300 -19.63 0.92 -31.67
C ILE A 300 -18.52 1.91 -32.01
N LYS A 301 -18.89 3.19 -32.19
CA LYS A 301 -17.94 4.27 -32.48
C LYS A 301 -17.32 4.92 -31.23
N ARG A 302 -18.00 4.83 -30.09
CA ARG A 302 -17.54 5.37 -28.82
C ARG A 302 -17.80 4.36 -27.71
N ILE A 303 -16.75 4.02 -26.98
CA ILE A 303 -16.85 3.14 -25.81
C ILE A 303 -17.44 3.95 -24.65
N THR A 304 -18.43 3.35 -23.98
CA THR A 304 -19.06 3.88 -22.78
C THR A 304 -18.73 2.95 -21.62
N GLN A 305 -18.94 3.39 -20.38
CA GLN A 305 -18.72 2.55 -19.20
C GLN A 305 -19.49 1.22 -19.25
N LYS A 306 -20.72 1.23 -19.81
CA LYS A 306 -21.51 0.00 -20.01
C LYS A 306 -20.83 -0.97 -20.98
N HIS A 307 -20.21 -0.45 -22.05
CA HIS A 307 -19.46 -1.28 -22.99
C HIS A 307 -18.20 -1.87 -22.31
N GLU A 308 -17.48 -1.08 -21.53
CA GLU A 308 -16.29 -1.55 -20.79
C GLU A 308 -16.65 -2.66 -19.81
N GLU A 309 -17.73 -2.49 -19.05
CA GLU A 309 -18.20 -3.49 -18.11
C GLU A 309 -18.63 -4.77 -18.83
N TYR A 310 -19.39 -4.65 -19.93
CA TYR A 310 -19.77 -5.80 -20.75
C TYR A 310 -18.56 -6.54 -21.31
N ILE A 311 -17.61 -5.83 -21.92
CA ILE A 311 -16.38 -6.41 -22.50
C ILE A 311 -15.54 -7.09 -21.41
N LYS A 312 -15.41 -6.46 -20.23
CA LYS A 312 -14.71 -7.04 -19.09
C LYS A 312 -15.34 -8.33 -18.60
N VAL A 313 -16.67 -8.35 -18.46
CA VAL A 313 -17.41 -9.51 -17.93
C VAL A 313 -17.48 -10.64 -18.97
N LYS A 314 -17.76 -10.31 -20.24
CA LYS A 314 -17.98 -11.30 -21.29
C LYS A 314 -16.69 -11.79 -21.95
N PHE A 315 -15.71 -10.92 -22.13
CA PHE A 315 -14.48 -11.24 -22.87
C PHE A 315 -13.23 -11.20 -21.99
N GLY A 316 -13.34 -10.84 -20.71
CA GLY A 316 -12.22 -10.84 -19.77
C GLY A 316 -11.19 -9.73 -20.01
N ILE A 317 -11.49 -8.76 -20.87
CA ILE A 317 -10.58 -7.65 -21.20
C ILE A 317 -10.72 -6.54 -20.16
N ARG A 318 -9.62 -6.22 -19.49
CA ARG A 318 -9.58 -5.15 -18.48
C ARG A 318 -9.60 -3.77 -19.16
N PRO A 319 -10.20 -2.75 -18.51
CA PRO A 319 -10.32 -1.41 -19.10
C PRO A 319 -9.00 -0.83 -19.60
N LYS A 320 -7.91 -0.95 -18.85
CA LYS A 320 -6.58 -0.46 -19.26
C LYS A 320 -6.11 -1.07 -20.60
N ILE A 321 -6.29 -2.38 -20.76
CA ILE A 321 -5.96 -3.06 -22.02
C ILE A 321 -6.87 -2.60 -23.14
N LEU A 322 -8.18 -2.45 -22.88
CA LEU A 322 -9.12 -1.94 -23.87
C LEU A 322 -8.72 -0.54 -24.36
N HIS A 323 -8.45 0.40 -23.45
CA HIS A 323 -8.01 1.75 -23.82
C HIS A 323 -6.69 1.74 -24.59
N PHE A 324 -5.71 0.94 -24.18
CA PHE A 324 -4.46 0.77 -24.91
C PHE A 324 -4.70 0.28 -26.34
N LEU A 325 -5.58 -0.70 -26.52
CA LEU A 325 -5.91 -1.25 -27.83
C LEU A 325 -6.57 -0.20 -28.74
N LEU A 326 -7.49 0.60 -28.21
CA LEU A 326 -8.12 1.69 -28.95
C LEU A 326 -7.11 2.76 -29.39
N ASN A 327 -6.19 3.14 -28.50
CA ASN A 327 -5.19 4.18 -28.77
C ASN A 327 -4.11 3.71 -29.74
N THR A 328 -3.75 2.43 -29.72
CA THR A 328 -2.68 1.87 -30.57
C THR A 328 -3.18 1.39 -31.92
N ASN A 329 -4.46 1.02 -32.04
CA ASN A 329 -5.08 0.68 -33.31
C ASN A 329 -6.19 1.69 -33.63
N ASN A 330 -5.86 2.73 -34.40
CA ASN A 330 -6.84 3.59 -35.09
C ASN A 330 -7.83 2.84 -36.00
N LYS A 331 -7.75 1.49 -36.07
CA LYS A 331 -8.58 0.56 -36.85
C LYS A 331 -9.46 -0.36 -36.00
N LEU A 332 -9.49 -0.20 -34.67
CA LEU A 332 -10.37 -1.03 -33.82
C LEU A 332 -11.84 -0.58 -33.91
N ILE A 333 -12.07 0.66 -34.34
CA ILE A 333 -13.38 1.31 -34.45
C ILE A 333 -13.70 1.78 -35.90
N ASN A 334 -12.68 1.95 -36.75
CA ASN A 334 -12.84 2.38 -38.15
C ASN A 334 -13.10 1.22 -39.10
#